data_AF-A0A954A6T8-F1
#
_entry.id   AF-A0A954A6T8-F1
#
_cell.length_a   1.000
_cell.length_b   1.000
_cell.length_c   1.000
_cell.angle_alpha   90.00
_cell.angle_beta   90.00
_cell.angle_gamma   90.00
#
_symmetry.space_group_name_H-M   'P 1'
#
loop_
_entity.id
_entity.type
_entity.pdbx_description
1 polymer ?
#
loop_
_entity_poly.entity_id
_entity_poly.type
_entity_poly.pdbx_seq_one_letter_code
_entity_poly.pdbx_strand_id
1 'polypeptide(L)'
;MALIQDGGSHGGGNQLYVYRVGGVDRLLKVYRRRGGLVGEWIKGLSHRFFERKRGVSATARRETERLGLEIWRRHGFDVPVLSHDPPPPEFSRFPTLWLEYCPGPSVADVFEEPTTEPARRHELLSSVSERMSRRHELALELGEALLIPEHASIKHVIVFGDRLVQIDLEGGFRPGLPVLEAACQEVSGTLRSVARKAEAEFEGLVDTFVQSYSNSAQLALIAEHGSTGRGTYRTFKRWQDGRRRDHYSKTGMFDAILSRLQRSASAAVDTALGRDPRRLGENDRLPRPAVVDPDLRR
;
A
#
# COMPACT_ATOMS: atom_id res chain seq x y z
N MET A 1 -25.57 20.88 -3.18
CA MET A 1 -25.01 19.61 -3.66
C MET A 1 -23.98 19.94 -4.74
N ALA A 2 -22.79 19.35 -4.67
CA ALA A 2 -21.79 19.43 -5.74
C ALA A 2 -21.41 18.01 -6.19
N LEU A 3 -21.40 17.76 -7.50
CA LEU A 3 -20.88 16.52 -8.08
C LEU A 3 -19.36 16.64 -8.20
N ILE A 4 -18.62 15.72 -7.57
CA ILE A 4 -17.15 15.74 -7.61
C ILE A 4 -16.56 14.64 -8.49
N GLN A 5 -17.31 13.58 -8.77
CA GLN A 5 -16.91 12.51 -9.69
C GLN A 5 -18.12 11.88 -10.36
N ASP A 6 -18.12 11.84 -11.69
CA ASP A 6 -19.22 11.29 -12.50
C ASP A 6 -18.87 9.95 -13.17
N GLY A 7 -18.37 8.99 -12.39
CA GLY A 7 -18.00 7.66 -12.91
C GLY A 7 -16.84 7.67 -13.92
N GLY A 8 -16.60 6.52 -14.54
CA GLY A 8 -15.58 6.34 -15.60
C GLY A 8 -16.11 6.64 -17.01
N SER A 9 -15.24 6.52 -18.02
CA SER A 9 -15.38 6.99 -19.41
C SER A 9 -16.60 6.50 -20.23
N HIS A 10 -17.50 5.71 -19.64
CA HIS A 10 -18.77 5.26 -20.25
C HIS A 10 -19.95 5.27 -19.24
N GLY A 11 -19.94 6.17 -18.25
CA GLY A 11 -20.98 6.27 -17.23
C GLY A 11 -21.03 5.11 -16.23
N GLY A 12 -20.04 4.21 -16.29
CA GLY A 12 -19.87 3.10 -15.36
C GLY A 12 -18.93 3.45 -14.21
N GLY A 13 -19.25 3.05 -12.98
CA GLY A 13 -18.46 3.36 -11.79
C GLY A 13 -19.25 4.10 -10.72
N ASN A 14 -18.59 4.50 -9.65
CA ASN A 14 -19.26 5.20 -8.57
C ASN A 14 -19.33 6.69 -8.88
N GLN A 15 -20.46 7.29 -8.50
CA GLN A 15 -20.59 8.74 -8.45
C GLN A 15 -20.37 9.24 -7.04
N LEU A 16 -19.77 10.41 -6.93
CA LEU A 16 -19.44 11.04 -5.66
C LEU A 16 -20.05 12.45 -5.61
N TYR A 17 -20.82 12.71 -4.56
CA TYR A 17 -21.48 14.00 -4.34
C TYR A 17 -21.14 14.56 -2.97
N VAL A 18 -20.91 15.86 -2.88
CA VAL A 18 -20.79 16.58 -1.61
C VAL A 18 -22.13 17.25 -1.28
N TYR A 19 -22.63 16.99 -0.09
CA TYR A 19 -23.85 17.57 0.47
C TYR A 19 -23.58 18.23 1.80
N ARG A 20 -24.33 19.29 2.10
CA ARG A 20 -24.37 19.87 3.43
C ARG A 20 -25.55 19.28 4.19
N VAL A 21 -25.28 18.45 5.19
CA VAL A 21 -26.28 17.79 6.04
C VAL A 21 -26.08 18.26 7.47
N GLY A 22 -27.10 18.89 8.07
CA GLY A 22 -26.97 19.46 9.42
C GLY A 22 -25.85 20.51 9.55
N GLY A 23 -25.56 21.25 8.48
CA GLY A 23 -24.50 22.26 8.46
C GLY A 23 -23.07 21.73 8.25
N VAL A 24 -22.90 20.41 8.14
CA VAL A 24 -21.59 19.76 7.91
C VAL A 24 -21.55 19.16 6.50
N ASP A 25 -20.42 19.29 5.82
CA ASP A 25 -20.25 18.69 4.50
C ASP A 25 -19.98 17.18 4.62
N ARG A 26 -20.68 16.41 3.78
CA ARG A 26 -20.68 14.94 3.73
C ARG A 26 -20.52 14.48 2.29
N LEU A 27 -19.87 13.34 2.13
CA LEU A 27 -19.67 12.70 0.83
C LEU A 27 -20.67 11.55 0.66
N LEU A 28 -21.54 11.63 -0.34
CA LEU A 28 -22.41 10.54 -0.76
C LEU A 28 -21.73 9.77 -1.89
N LYS A 29 -21.39 8.50 -1.64
CA LYS A 29 -20.91 7.56 -2.67
C LYS A 29 -22.09 6.73 -3.19
N VAL A 30 -22.40 6.88 -4.46
CA VAL A 30 -23.47 6.15 -5.16
C VAL A 30 -22.86 5.07 -6.04
N TYR A 31 -23.19 3.80 -5.77
CA TYR A 31 -22.59 2.67 -6.45
C TYR A 31 -23.43 2.28 -7.66
N ARG A 32 -22.89 2.45 -8.86
CA ARG A 32 -23.53 2.00 -10.11
C ARG A 32 -22.85 0.75 -10.66
N ARG A 33 -23.56 0.01 -11.51
CA ARG A 33 -23.00 -1.18 -12.20
C ARG A 33 -21.81 -0.80 -13.08
N ARG A 34 -20.80 -1.67 -13.15
CA ARG A 34 -19.61 -1.50 -14.01
C ARG A 34 -19.77 -2.35 -15.28
N GLY A 35 -20.68 -1.94 -16.16
CA GLY A 35 -20.91 -2.56 -17.49
C GLY A 35 -22.24 -3.31 -17.63
N GLY A 36 -22.44 -3.95 -18.79
CA GLY A 36 -23.64 -4.74 -19.10
C GLY A 36 -23.65 -6.12 -18.42
N LEU A 37 -24.85 -6.72 -18.29
CA LEU A 37 -25.10 -8.00 -17.58
C LEU A 37 -24.17 -9.16 -18.02
N VAL A 38 -23.87 -9.25 -19.31
CA VAL A 38 -23.01 -10.31 -19.88
C VAL A 38 -21.54 -10.11 -19.49
N GLY A 39 -21.09 -8.86 -19.45
CA GLY A 39 -19.73 -8.51 -19.02
C GLY A 39 -19.50 -8.77 -17.53
N GLU A 40 -20.50 -8.57 -16.68
CA GLU A 40 -20.45 -8.91 -15.24
C GLU A 40 -20.42 -10.43 -15.00
N TRP A 41 -21.05 -11.23 -15.86
CA TRP A 41 -21.05 -12.69 -15.73
C TRP A 41 -19.68 -13.30 -16.07
N ILE A 42 -19.08 -12.87 -17.19
CA ILE A 42 -17.74 -13.29 -17.62
C ILE A 42 -16.67 -12.79 -16.64
N LYS A 43 -16.78 -11.52 -16.21
CA LYS A 43 -15.95 -10.98 -15.12
C LYS A 43 -16.18 -11.75 -13.83
N GLY A 44 -17.41 -12.10 -13.47
CA GLY A 44 -17.75 -12.87 -12.27
C GLY A 44 -17.05 -14.22 -12.21
N LEU A 45 -17.01 -14.98 -13.32
CA LEU A 45 -16.26 -16.24 -13.40
C LEU A 45 -14.74 -16.00 -13.29
N SER A 46 -14.21 -15.04 -14.04
CA SER A 46 -12.79 -14.64 -14.01
C SER A 46 -12.37 -14.19 -12.60
N HIS A 47 -13.14 -13.33 -11.95
CA HIS A 47 -12.82 -12.78 -10.62
C HIS A 47 -12.91 -13.83 -9.52
N ARG A 48 -13.85 -14.77 -9.62
CA ARG A 48 -14.04 -15.84 -8.62
C ARG A 48 -12.91 -16.88 -8.67
N PHE A 49 -12.36 -17.16 -9.86
CA PHE A 49 -11.25 -18.10 -10.05
C PHE A 49 -9.86 -17.46 -10.01
N PHE A 50 -9.68 -16.22 -10.50
CA PHE A 50 -8.36 -15.60 -10.67
C PHE A 50 -8.07 -14.37 -9.78
N GLU A 51 -9.07 -13.56 -9.38
CA GLU A 51 -8.80 -12.30 -8.66
C GLU A 51 -9.12 -12.29 -7.17
N ARG A 52 -9.79 -13.31 -6.62
CA ARG A 52 -10.00 -13.49 -5.17
C ARG A 52 -10.67 -12.28 -4.45
N LYS A 53 -11.44 -11.46 -5.17
CA LYS A 53 -12.13 -10.26 -4.64
C LYS A 53 -13.44 -10.60 -3.93
N ARG A 54 -13.88 -9.74 -3.00
CA ARG A 54 -15.29 -9.70 -2.57
C ARG A 54 -16.15 -9.18 -3.73
N GLY A 55 -17.41 -9.64 -3.81
CA GLY A 55 -18.25 -9.61 -5.00
C GLY A 55 -18.27 -8.31 -5.81
N VAL A 56 -18.52 -8.41 -7.11
CA VAL A 56 -18.38 -7.30 -8.07
C VAL A 56 -19.61 -6.39 -8.22
N SER A 57 -20.75 -6.80 -7.66
CA SER A 57 -22.00 -6.02 -7.75
C SER A 57 -21.89 -4.70 -6.99
N ALA A 58 -22.72 -3.72 -7.35
CA ALA A 58 -22.78 -2.42 -6.64
C ALA A 58 -23.07 -2.60 -5.14
N THR A 59 -24.00 -3.48 -4.77
CA THR A 59 -24.32 -3.79 -3.37
C THR A 59 -23.16 -4.45 -2.65
N ALA A 60 -22.48 -5.41 -3.28
CA ALA A 60 -21.35 -6.11 -2.68
C ALA A 60 -20.14 -5.18 -2.45
N ARG A 61 -19.88 -4.25 -3.39
CA ARG A 61 -18.85 -3.22 -3.24
C ARG A 61 -19.17 -2.24 -2.13
N ARG A 62 -20.42 -1.75 -2.06
CA ARG A 62 -20.90 -0.91 -0.95
C ARG A 62 -20.71 -1.59 0.39
N GLU A 63 -21.08 -2.86 0.47
CA GLU A 63 -21.00 -3.62 1.72
C GLU A 63 -19.55 -3.92 2.12
N THR A 64 -18.70 -4.23 1.14
CA THR A 64 -17.26 -4.42 1.36
C THR A 64 -16.61 -3.14 1.87
N GLU A 65 -16.92 -1.99 1.26
CA GLU A 65 -16.41 -0.69 1.71
C GLU A 65 -16.90 -0.35 3.12
N ARG A 66 -18.20 -0.55 3.41
CA ARG A 66 -18.75 -0.36 4.77
C ARG A 66 -17.99 -1.20 5.81
N LEU A 67 -17.84 -2.50 5.54
CA LEU A 67 -17.14 -3.42 6.45
C LEU A 67 -15.66 -3.04 6.62
N GLY A 68 -14.99 -2.65 5.54
CA GLY A 68 -13.61 -2.15 5.56
C GLY A 68 -13.47 -0.90 6.43
N LEU A 69 -14.33 0.10 6.21
CA LEU A 69 -14.32 1.33 7.00
C LEU A 69 -14.57 1.07 8.49
N GLU A 70 -15.53 0.19 8.81
CA GLU A 70 -15.84 -0.17 10.20
C GLU A 70 -14.68 -0.87 10.90
N ILE A 71 -14.06 -1.87 10.26
CA ILE A 71 -12.96 -2.61 10.88
C ILE A 71 -11.72 -1.74 11.02
N TRP A 72 -11.39 -0.92 10.00
CA TRP A 72 -10.25 0.00 10.08
C TRP A 72 -10.44 1.01 11.21
N ARG A 73 -11.62 1.63 11.30
CA ARG A 73 -11.95 2.60 12.35
C ARG A 73 -11.91 1.96 13.74
N ARG A 74 -12.45 0.74 13.90
CA ARG A 74 -12.43 0.01 15.17
C ARG A 74 -11.00 -0.16 15.72
N HIS A 75 -10.02 -0.29 14.84
CA HIS A 75 -8.62 -0.46 15.21
C HIS A 75 -7.81 0.85 15.14
N GLY A 76 -8.48 2.00 15.06
CA GLY A 76 -7.84 3.31 15.15
C GLY A 76 -7.10 3.75 13.88
N PHE A 77 -7.38 3.14 12.72
CA PHE A 77 -6.86 3.63 11.45
C PHE A 77 -7.70 4.78 10.90
N ASP A 78 -7.03 5.72 10.25
CA ASP A 78 -7.66 6.88 9.64
C ASP A 78 -8.41 6.51 8.37
N VAL A 79 -9.73 6.51 8.48
CA VAL A 79 -10.69 6.32 7.38
C VAL A 79 -11.86 7.28 7.54
N PRO A 80 -12.63 7.59 6.48
CA PRO A 80 -13.81 8.42 6.59
C PRO A 80 -14.82 7.86 7.61
N VAL A 81 -15.38 8.73 8.44
CA VAL A 81 -16.48 8.36 9.34
C VAL A 81 -17.73 8.01 8.52
N LEU A 82 -18.38 6.88 8.83
CA LEU A 82 -19.68 6.54 8.26
C LEU A 82 -20.79 7.41 8.86
N SER A 83 -21.73 7.87 8.03
CA SER A 83 -22.99 8.46 8.51
C SER A 83 -24.19 7.54 8.25
N HIS A 84 -25.20 7.64 9.10
CA HIS A 84 -26.46 6.91 9.01
C HIS A 84 -27.60 7.76 8.43
N ASP A 85 -27.29 8.91 7.85
CA ASP A 85 -28.28 9.75 7.17
C ASP A 85 -29.01 8.97 6.07
N PRO A 86 -30.33 9.20 5.87
CA PRO A 86 -31.04 8.60 4.75
C PRO A 86 -30.44 9.10 3.42
N PRO A 87 -30.42 8.28 2.36
CA PRO A 87 -30.02 8.76 1.04
C PRO A 87 -31.04 9.78 0.52
N PRO A 88 -30.60 10.77 -0.28
CA PRO A 88 -31.52 11.66 -0.99
C PRO A 88 -32.52 10.88 -1.85
N PRO A 89 -33.79 11.33 -1.99
CA PRO A 89 -34.85 10.59 -2.68
C PRO A 89 -34.48 10.12 -4.09
N GLU A 90 -33.74 10.92 -4.84
CA GLU A 90 -33.25 10.63 -6.20
C GLU A 90 -32.28 9.44 -6.26
N PHE A 91 -31.64 9.10 -5.15
CA PHE A 91 -30.72 7.96 -5.04
C PHE A 91 -31.30 6.76 -4.27
N SER A 92 -32.58 6.81 -3.89
CA SER A 92 -33.27 5.76 -3.11
C SER A 92 -33.20 4.35 -3.73
N ARG A 93 -33.03 4.25 -5.05
CA ARG A 93 -32.95 2.98 -5.80
C ARG A 93 -31.53 2.44 -5.96
N PHE A 94 -30.50 3.18 -5.53
CA PHE A 94 -29.10 2.80 -5.69
C PHE A 94 -28.50 2.42 -4.33
N PRO A 95 -27.57 1.44 -4.28
CA PRO A 95 -26.73 1.27 -3.11
C PRO A 95 -25.92 2.55 -2.89
N THR A 96 -25.99 3.09 -1.67
CA THR A 96 -25.31 4.32 -1.29
C THR A 96 -24.57 4.16 0.04
N LEU A 97 -23.58 5.02 0.24
CA LEU A 97 -22.84 5.12 1.51
C LEU A 97 -22.50 6.58 1.77
N TRP A 98 -22.89 7.08 2.94
CA TRP A 98 -22.48 8.39 3.42
C TRP A 98 -21.15 8.30 4.17
N LEU A 99 -20.24 9.17 3.80
CA LEU A 99 -18.88 9.26 4.32
C LEU A 99 -18.60 10.68 4.81
N GLU A 100 -17.72 10.81 5.79
CA GLU A 100 -17.02 12.06 6.09
C GLU A 100 -16.40 12.62 4.81
N TYR A 101 -16.67 13.89 4.53
CA TYR A 101 -15.99 14.58 3.45
C TYR A 101 -14.63 15.06 3.96
N CYS A 102 -13.55 14.60 3.31
CA CYS A 102 -12.18 14.96 3.64
C CYS A 102 -11.62 15.88 2.53
N PRO A 103 -11.81 17.21 2.62
CA PRO A 103 -11.30 18.15 1.63
C PRO A 103 -9.79 18.32 1.80
N GLY A 104 -9.02 17.49 1.11
CA GLY A 104 -7.56 17.56 1.08
C GLY A 104 -6.99 16.92 -0.18
N PRO A 105 -5.74 17.24 -0.54
CA PRO A 105 -5.08 16.58 -1.66
C PRO A 105 -4.83 15.11 -1.32
N SER A 106 -4.81 14.26 -2.34
CA SER A 106 -4.24 12.92 -2.18
C SER A 106 -2.71 13.01 -2.04
N VAL A 107 -2.08 11.98 -1.46
CA VAL A 107 -0.61 11.89 -1.43
C VAL A 107 -0.05 11.86 -2.86
N ALA A 108 -0.78 11.29 -3.83
CA ALA A 108 -0.39 11.38 -5.24
C ALA A 108 -0.33 12.84 -5.75
N ASP A 109 -1.33 13.65 -5.42
CA ASP A 109 -1.38 15.06 -5.85
C ASP A 109 -0.21 15.85 -5.27
N VAL A 110 0.14 15.60 -4.00
CA VAL A 110 1.31 16.23 -3.36
C VAL A 110 2.63 15.82 -4.05
N PHE A 111 2.72 14.57 -4.52
CA PHE A 111 3.90 14.08 -5.23
C PHE A 111 4.03 14.70 -6.63
N GLU A 112 2.90 14.91 -7.32
CA GLU A 112 2.88 15.54 -8.66
C GLU A 112 3.10 17.04 -8.64
N GLU A 113 2.76 17.71 -7.54
CA GLU A 113 2.96 19.15 -7.39
C GLU A 113 4.45 19.50 -7.49
N PRO A 114 4.89 20.24 -8.54
CA PRO A 114 6.31 20.52 -8.77
C PRO A 114 6.95 21.36 -7.67
N THR A 115 6.13 22.18 -7.00
CA THR A 115 6.58 23.08 -5.92
C THR A 115 6.73 22.38 -4.57
N THR A 116 6.27 21.14 -4.43
CA THR A 116 6.46 20.36 -3.19
C THR A 116 7.94 20.08 -2.98
N GLU A 117 8.45 20.42 -1.79
CA GLU A 117 9.82 20.12 -1.40
C GLU A 117 10.05 18.61 -1.26
N PRO A 118 11.22 18.07 -1.69
CA PRO A 118 11.56 16.67 -1.50
C PRO A 118 11.36 16.16 -0.07
N ALA A 119 11.78 16.97 0.93
CA ALA A 119 11.62 16.63 2.35
C ALA A 119 10.17 16.30 2.74
N ARG A 120 9.20 17.04 2.18
CA ARG A 120 7.78 16.81 2.43
C ARG A 120 7.28 15.49 1.82
N ARG A 121 7.75 15.13 0.63
CA ARG A 121 7.43 13.83 0.00
C ARG A 121 7.96 12.67 0.84
N HIS A 122 9.19 12.80 1.34
CA HIS A 122 9.81 11.84 2.24
C HIS A 122 9.04 11.70 3.57
N GLU A 123 8.68 12.81 4.22
CA GLU A 123 7.89 12.81 5.47
C GLU A 123 6.53 12.12 5.29
N LEU A 124 5.82 12.42 4.20
CA LEU A 124 4.54 11.79 3.89
C LEU A 124 4.69 10.30 3.64
N LEU A 125 5.71 9.88 2.88
CA LEU A 125 5.95 8.46 2.62
C LEU A 125 6.34 7.71 3.89
N SER A 126 7.14 8.33 4.79
CA SER A 126 7.46 7.80 6.10
C SER A 126 6.18 7.52 6.90
N SER A 127 5.31 8.53 6.99
CA SER A 127 4.04 8.43 7.69
C SER A 127 3.11 7.35 7.10
N VAL A 128 3.06 7.23 5.76
CA VAL A 128 2.31 6.16 5.07
C VAL A 128 2.88 4.78 5.41
N SER A 129 4.20 4.62 5.38
CA SER A 129 4.89 3.36 5.64
C SER A 129 4.71 2.88 7.09
N GLU A 130 4.86 3.78 8.07
CA GLU A 130 4.64 3.47 9.49
C GLU A 130 3.21 2.96 9.74
N ARG A 131 2.21 3.67 9.19
CA ARG A 131 0.79 3.29 9.30
C ARG A 131 0.51 1.96 8.61
N MET A 132 1.13 1.73 7.45
CA MET A 132 1.04 0.47 6.73
C MET A 132 1.67 -0.68 7.54
N SER A 133 2.85 -0.48 8.14
CA SER A 133 3.52 -1.47 8.99
C SER A 133 2.64 -1.90 10.15
N ARG A 134 2.10 -0.94 10.91
CA ARG A 134 1.19 -1.21 12.02
C ARG A 134 -0.05 -1.98 11.59
N ARG A 135 -0.58 -1.66 10.41
CA ARG A 135 -1.77 -2.33 9.88
C ARG A 135 -1.50 -3.73 9.38
N HIS A 136 -0.36 -3.97 8.73
CA HIS A 136 0.06 -5.31 8.32
C HIS A 136 0.31 -6.23 9.51
N GLU A 137 0.92 -5.71 10.58
CA GLU A 137 1.07 -6.44 11.84
C GLU A 137 -0.27 -6.88 12.41
N LEU A 138 -1.21 -5.94 12.58
CA LEU A 138 -2.53 -6.27 13.07
C LEU A 138 -3.29 -7.22 12.13
N ALA A 139 -3.19 -7.03 10.81
CA ALA A 139 -3.84 -7.90 9.84
C ALA A 139 -3.32 -9.34 9.96
N LEU A 140 -2.02 -9.52 10.17
CA LEU A 140 -1.41 -10.84 10.34
C LEU A 140 -1.81 -11.47 11.67
N GLU A 141 -1.82 -10.68 12.75
CA GLU A 141 -2.27 -11.11 14.08
C GLU A 141 -3.72 -11.63 14.05
N LEU A 142 -4.62 -10.88 13.40
CA LEU A 142 -6.04 -11.21 13.33
C LEU A 142 -6.39 -12.18 12.19
N GLY A 143 -5.46 -12.45 11.27
CA GLY A 143 -5.74 -13.20 10.05
C GLY A 143 -6.77 -12.52 9.12
N GLU A 144 -6.89 -11.19 9.17
CA GLU A 144 -7.97 -10.43 8.52
C GLU A 144 -7.45 -9.61 7.33
N ALA A 145 -7.73 -10.11 6.12
CA ALA A 145 -7.29 -9.46 4.88
C ALA A 145 -8.07 -8.16 4.56
N LEU A 146 -9.24 -7.91 5.16
CA LEU A 146 -9.94 -6.63 5.00
C LEU A 146 -9.19 -5.43 5.60
N LEU A 147 -8.25 -5.69 6.49
CA LEU A 147 -7.32 -4.66 6.96
C LEU A 147 -6.30 -4.26 5.89
N ILE A 148 -6.34 -4.83 4.69
CA ILE A 148 -5.41 -4.52 3.59
C ILE A 148 -6.21 -4.09 2.35
N PRO A 149 -5.95 -2.90 1.78
CA PRO A 149 -6.64 -2.44 0.58
C PRO A 149 -6.18 -3.26 -0.64
N GLU A 150 -7.11 -3.79 -1.42
CA GLU A 150 -6.75 -4.56 -2.64
C GLU A 150 -6.17 -3.65 -3.74
N HIS A 151 -6.62 -2.41 -3.79
CA HIS A 151 -6.19 -1.39 -4.74
C HIS A 151 -5.28 -0.35 -4.09
N ALA A 152 -4.23 -0.83 -3.41
CA ALA A 152 -3.25 0.05 -2.79
C ALA A 152 -2.57 0.95 -3.82
N SER A 153 -2.65 2.26 -3.55
CA SER A 153 -1.99 3.33 -4.29
C SER A 153 -2.02 4.59 -3.44
N ILE A 154 -0.98 5.41 -3.52
CA ILE A 154 -0.91 6.69 -2.79
C ILE A 154 -2.02 7.69 -3.18
N LYS A 155 -2.68 7.50 -4.33
CA LYS A 155 -3.85 8.30 -4.73
C LYS A 155 -5.08 8.06 -3.86
N HIS A 156 -5.12 6.94 -3.12
CA HIS A 156 -6.20 6.57 -2.21
C HIS A 156 -5.92 6.97 -0.76
N VAL A 157 -4.93 7.82 -0.52
CA VAL A 157 -4.59 8.37 0.79
C VAL A 157 -4.75 9.87 0.71
N ILE A 158 -5.67 10.45 1.49
CA ILE A 158 -5.92 11.89 1.54
C ILE A 158 -5.18 12.50 2.73
N VAL A 159 -4.49 13.62 2.49
CA VAL A 159 -3.91 14.44 3.55
C VAL A 159 -4.99 15.39 4.06
N PHE A 160 -5.51 15.15 5.27
CA PHE A 160 -6.60 15.96 5.85
C PHE A 160 -6.28 16.34 7.29
N GLY A 161 -5.88 17.59 7.50
CA GLY A 161 -5.34 18.03 8.79
C GLY A 161 -4.07 17.26 9.13
N ASP A 162 -4.06 16.61 10.30
CA ASP A 162 -3.01 15.72 10.80
C ASP A 162 -3.20 14.25 10.40
N ARG A 163 -4.28 13.93 9.67
CA ARG A 163 -4.65 12.56 9.29
C ARG A 163 -4.19 12.21 7.88
N LEU A 164 -3.84 10.94 7.72
CA LEU A 164 -3.67 10.29 6.42
C LEU A 164 -4.85 9.33 6.21
N VAL A 165 -5.90 9.84 5.59
CA VAL A 165 -7.20 9.17 5.48
C VAL A 165 -7.20 8.21 4.29
N GLN A 166 -7.26 6.91 4.55
CA GLN A 166 -7.40 5.90 3.52
C GLN A 166 -8.84 5.90 2.98
N ILE A 167 -8.97 6.00 1.66
CA ILE A 167 -10.24 5.93 0.95
C ILE A 167 -10.28 4.76 -0.04
N ASP A 168 -11.44 4.55 -0.64
CA ASP A 168 -11.70 3.56 -1.69
C ASP A 168 -11.47 2.10 -1.29
N LEU A 169 -12.13 1.69 -0.20
CA LEU A 169 -12.08 0.31 0.32
C LEU A 169 -13.12 -0.63 -0.32
N GLU A 170 -13.67 -0.27 -1.49
CA GLU A 170 -14.65 -1.13 -2.19
C GLU A 170 -14.03 -2.42 -2.76
N GLY A 171 -12.72 -2.39 -3.05
CA GLY A 171 -11.92 -3.53 -3.43
C GLY A 171 -11.39 -4.21 -2.17
N GLY A 172 -12.21 -5.03 -1.52
CA GLY A 172 -11.78 -5.84 -0.38
C GLY A 172 -11.42 -7.27 -0.81
N PHE A 173 -10.42 -7.84 -0.16
CA PHE A 173 -10.08 -9.25 -0.36
C PHE A 173 -11.14 -10.18 0.22
N ARG A 174 -11.38 -11.31 -0.45
CA ARG A 174 -12.32 -12.32 0.05
C ARG A 174 -11.83 -12.94 1.38
N PRO A 175 -12.76 -13.39 2.25
CA PRO A 175 -12.38 -14.21 3.41
C PRO A 175 -11.49 -15.38 3.00
N GLY A 176 -10.46 -15.66 3.80
CA GLY A 176 -9.51 -16.76 3.57
C GLY A 176 -8.42 -16.49 2.52
N LEU A 177 -8.30 -15.27 1.99
CA LEU A 177 -7.05 -14.90 1.32
C LEU A 177 -5.91 -14.84 2.35
N PRO A 178 -4.73 -15.43 2.09
CA PRO A 178 -3.59 -15.27 2.97
C PRO A 178 -3.22 -13.78 3.13
N VAL A 179 -3.15 -13.29 4.35
CA VAL A 179 -2.84 -11.89 4.67
C VAL A 179 -1.49 -11.47 4.09
N LEU A 180 -0.49 -12.36 4.14
CA LEU A 180 0.82 -12.10 3.54
C LEU A 180 0.73 -11.79 2.04
N GLU A 181 -0.15 -12.50 1.32
CA GLU A 181 -0.37 -12.27 -0.11
C GLU A 181 -1.02 -10.91 -0.38
N ALA A 182 -1.95 -10.50 0.49
CA ALA A 182 -2.56 -9.18 0.46
C ALA A 182 -1.53 -8.07 0.75
N ALA A 183 -0.71 -8.23 1.80
CA ALA A 183 0.33 -7.27 2.18
C ALA A 183 1.35 -7.05 1.05
N CYS A 184 1.77 -8.12 0.37
CA CYS A 184 2.61 -7.99 -0.82
C CYS A 184 1.93 -7.17 -1.92
N GLN A 185 0.63 -7.38 -2.19
CA GLN A 185 -0.08 -6.59 -3.19
C GLN A 185 -0.13 -5.12 -2.81
N GLU A 186 -0.30 -4.83 -1.52
CA GLU A 186 -0.27 -3.47 -1.01
C GLU A 186 1.10 -2.80 -1.17
N VAL A 187 2.17 -3.40 -0.64
CA VAL A 187 3.54 -2.84 -0.72
C VAL A 187 3.92 -2.56 -2.17
N SER A 188 3.75 -3.55 -3.05
CA SER A 188 4.07 -3.38 -4.47
C SER A 188 3.16 -2.39 -5.20
N GLY A 189 1.89 -2.30 -4.83
CA GLY A 189 0.94 -1.33 -5.40
C GLY A 189 1.32 0.10 -5.02
N THR A 190 1.61 0.32 -3.74
CA THR A 190 2.01 1.61 -3.18
C THR A 190 3.33 2.07 -3.78
N LEU A 191 4.40 1.28 -3.71
CA LEU A 191 5.71 1.68 -4.25
C LEU A 191 5.69 1.89 -5.77
N ARG A 192 4.95 1.06 -6.52
CA ARG A 192 4.77 1.31 -7.96
C ARG A 192 4.03 2.62 -8.22
N SER A 193 3.05 2.98 -7.38
CA SER A 193 2.39 4.27 -7.52
C SER A 193 3.30 5.44 -7.16
N VAL A 194 4.18 5.30 -6.17
CA VAL A 194 5.23 6.27 -5.84
C VAL A 194 6.19 6.44 -7.02
N ALA A 195 6.71 5.34 -7.56
CA ALA A 195 7.65 5.36 -8.69
C ALA A 195 7.11 6.11 -9.91
N ARG A 196 5.81 5.97 -10.19
CA ARG A 196 5.13 6.65 -11.29
C ARG A 196 4.94 8.15 -11.08
N LYS A 197 4.96 8.63 -9.84
CA LYS A 197 4.72 10.03 -9.49
C LYS A 197 6.00 10.78 -9.16
N ALA A 198 7.05 10.08 -8.74
CA ALA A 198 8.33 10.64 -8.35
C ALA A 198 9.50 9.78 -8.85
N GLU A 199 9.57 9.55 -10.17
CA GLU A 199 10.58 8.68 -10.81
C GLU A 199 12.02 9.09 -10.47
N ALA A 200 12.34 10.39 -10.55
CA ALA A 200 13.69 10.90 -10.28
C ALA A 200 14.13 10.73 -8.82
N GLU A 201 13.19 10.68 -7.88
CA GLU A 201 13.46 10.58 -6.43
C GLU A 201 13.21 9.15 -5.89
N PHE A 202 12.81 8.23 -6.77
CA PHE A 202 12.26 6.95 -6.36
C PHE A 202 13.20 6.14 -5.46
N GLU A 203 14.49 6.08 -5.79
CA GLU A 203 15.45 5.30 -5.00
C GLU A 203 15.55 5.77 -3.53
N GLY A 204 15.56 7.09 -3.30
CA GLY A 204 15.58 7.68 -1.96
C GLY A 204 14.24 7.54 -1.23
N LEU A 205 13.13 7.54 -1.97
CA LEU A 205 11.81 7.27 -1.42
C LEU A 205 11.65 5.80 -1.01
N VAL A 206 12.23 4.84 -1.74
CA VAL A 206 12.26 3.44 -1.30
C VAL A 206 13.12 3.28 -0.04
N ASP A 207 14.27 3.97 0.05
CA ASP A 207 15.06 3.96 1.29
C ASP A 207 14.25 4.47 2.48
N THR A 208 13.51 5.56 2.28
CA THR A 208 12.60 6.13 3.29
C THR A 208 11.51 5.16 3.68
N PHE A 209 10.86 4.53 2.72
CA PHE A 209 9.82 3.53 2.97
C PHE A 209 10.37 2.38 3.83
N VAL A 210 11.54 1.84 3.48
CA VAL A 210 12.17 0.72 4.21
C VAL A 210 12.57 1.12 5.63
N GLN A 211 13.13 2.31 5.83
CA GLN A 211 13.57 2.80 7.14
C GLN A 211 12.41 3.10 8.09
N SER A 212 11.30 3.61 7.56
CA SER A 212 10.10 3.98 8.33
C SER A 212 9.16 2.80 8.58
N TYR A 213 9.31 1.69 7.85
CA TYR A 213 8.54 0.48 8.09
C TYR A 213 9.00 -0.18 9.40
N SER A 214 8.23 0.02 10.47
CA SER A 214 8.66 -0.25 11.85
C SER A 214 9.07 -1.71 12.11
N ASN A 215 8.46 -2.67 11.42
CA ASN A 215 8.80 -4.09 11.54
C ASN A 215 9.58 -4.60 10.31
N SER A 216 10.90 -4.42 10.34
CA SER A 216 11.79 -4.79 9.22
C SER A 216 11.79 -6.30 8.91
N ALA A 217 11.63 -7.16 9.90
CA ALA A 217 11.53 -8.61 9.72
C ALA A 217 10.25 -8.99 8.97
N GLN A 218 9.12 -8.36 9.31
CA GLN A 218 7.87 -8.53 8.58
C GLN A 218 7.99 -8.01 7.15
N LEU A 219 8.63 -6.86 6.93
CA LEU A 219 8.86 -6.34 5.58
C LEU A 219 9.74 -7.27 4.75
N ALA A 220 10.78 -7.86 5.36
CA ALA A 220 11.62 -8.88 4.72
C ALA A 220 10.77 -10.08 4.29
N LEU A 221 9.94 -10.62 5.19
CA LEU A 221 9.03 -11.73 4.88
C LEU A 221 8.06 -11.40 3.73
N ILE A 222 7.48 -10.20 3.73
CA ILE A 222 6.61 -9.72 2.64
C ILE A 222 7.39 -9.64 1.33
N ALA A 223 8.60 -9.10 1.34
CA ALA A 223 9.41 -8.93 0.15
C ALA A 223 9.92 -10.27 -0.41
N GLU A 224 10.37 -11.19 0.45
CA GLU A 224 10.78 -12.54 0.07
C GLU A 224 9.62 -13.34 -0.54
N HIS A 225 8.46 -13.32 0.12
CA HIS A 225 7.25 -13.97 -0.42
C HIS A 225 6.81 -13.31 -1.73
N GLY A 226 6.91 -11.98 -1.81
CA GLY A 226 6.58 -11.21 -2.99
C GLY A 226 7.46 -11.53 -4.21
N SER A 227 8.76 -11.68 -4.00
CA SER A 227 9.77 -11.95 -5.05
C SER A 227 9.84 -13.44 -5.43
N THR A 228 9.83 -14.34 -4.44
CA THR A 228 10.15 -15.76 -4.66
C THR A 228 8.98 -16.73 -4.46
N GLY A 229 7.84 -16.26 -3.92
CA GLY A 229 6.70 -17.09 -3.54
C GLY A 229 6.27 -18.08 -4.62
N ARG A 230 6.14 -19.36 -4.23
CA ARG A 230 5.88 -20.51 -5.15
C ARG A 230 4.40 -20.70 -5.51
N GLY A 231 3.51 -19.83 -5.06
CA GLY A 231 2.08 -19.91 -5.40
C GLY A 231 1.83 -19.73 -6.90
N THR A 232 0.91 -20.51 -7.47
CA THR A 232 0.55 -20.43 -8.90
C THR A 232 0.20 -19.01 -9.34
N TYR A 233 -0.51 -18.26 -8.48
CA TYR A 233 -0.81 -16.84 -8.70
C TYR A 233 0.45 -15.96 -8.82
N ARG A 234 1.43 -16.15 -7.92
CA ARG A 234 2.70 -15.40 -7.92
C ARG A 234 3.55 -15.74 -9.13
N THR A 235 3.62 -17.02 -9.50
CA THR A 235 4.28 -17.46 -10.73
C THR A 235 3.66 -16.80 -11.96
N PHE A 236 2.33 -16.77 -12.04
CA PHE A 236 1.63 -16.07 -13.14
C PHE A 236 1.90 -14.56 -13.14
N LYS A 237 1.87 -13.91 -11.97
CA LYS A 237 2.16 -12.46 -11.85
C LYS A 237 3.58 -12.11 -12.26
N ARG A 238 4.58 -12.88 -11.83
CA ARG A 238 5.98 -12.68 -12.24
C ARG A 238 6.16 -12.84 -13.74
N TRP A 239 5.51 -13.85 -14.33
CA TRP A 239 5.51 -14.03 -15.78
C TRP A 239 4.85 -12.86 -16.52
N GLN A 240 3.72 -12.36 -16.00
CA GLN A 240 3.02 -11.20 -16.57
C GLN A 240 3.90 -9.94 -16.51
N ASP A 241 4.61 -9.74 -15.40
CA ASP A 241 5.52 -8.62 -15.20
C ASP A 241 6.73 -8.71 -16.15
N GLY A 242 7.34 -9.90 -16.28
CA GLY A 242 8.46 -10.14 -17.20
C GLY A 242 8.10 -9.89 -18.68
N ARG A 243 6.84 -10.12 -19.07
CA ARG A 243 6.38 -9.83 -20.43
C ARG A 243 6.12 -8.35 -20.70
N ARG A 244 5.76 -7.58 -19.67
CA ARG A 244 5.37 -6.17 -19.84
C ARG A 244 6.55 -5.20 -19.93
N ARG A 245 7.78 -5.65 -19.62
CA ARG A 245 9.01 -4.82 -19.60
C ARG A 245 8.81 -3.46 -18.91
N ASP A 246 7.96 -3.43 -17.89
CA ASP A 246 7.66 -2.22 -17.14
C ASP A 246 8.85 -1.90 -16.23
N HIS A 247 9.39 -0.69 -16.31
CA HIS A 247 10.49 -0.22 -15.45
C HIS A 247 10.15 -0.35 -13.96
N TYR A 248 8.86 -0.39 -13.61
CA TYR A 248 8.39 -0.58 -12.23
C TYR A 248 7.53 -1.83 -12.06
N SER A 249 8.11 -2.99 -12.43
CA SER A 249 7.50 -4.30 -12.15
C SER A 249 7.29 -4.50 -10.65
N LYS A 250 6.23 -5.23 -10.27
CA LYS A 250 5.93 -5.48 -8.84
C LYS A 250 7.02 -6.35 -8.21
N THR A 251 7.58 -7.29 -8.97
CA THR A 251 8.71 -8.11 -8.52
C THR A 251 9.95 -7.25 -8.22
N GLY A 252 10.29 -6.32 -9.12
CA GLY A 252 11.43 -5.42 -8.94
C GLY A 252 11.31 -4.53 -7.69
N MET A 253 10.09 -4.15 -7.30
CA MET A 253 9.86 -3.43 -6.03
C MET A 253 10.35 -4.25 -4.81
N PHE A 254 10.13 -5.57 -4.82
CA PHE A 254 10.55 -6.42 -3.70
C PHE A 254 12.07 -6.64 -3.70
N ASP A 255 12.68 -6.82 -4.86
CA ASP A 255 14.14 -6.95 -4.96
C ASP A 255 14.85 -5.66 -4.47
N ALA A 256 14.26 -4.50 -4.81
CA ALA A 256 14.71 -3.20 -4.32
C ALA A 256 14.64 -3.08 -2.78
N ILE A 257 13.57 -3.58 -2.16
CA ILE A 257 13.40 -3.64 -0.69
C ILE A 257 14.44 -4.58 -0.06
N LEU A 258 14.56 -5.82 -0.57
CA LEU A 258 15.47 -6.82 0.01
C LEU A 258 16.91 -6.34 -0.01
N SER A 259 17.34 -5.72 -1.12
CA SER A 259 18.68 -5.15 -1.25
C SER A 259 18.96 -4.09 -0.17
N ARG A 260 17.96 -3.26 0.18
CA ARG A 260 18.08 -2.21 1.20
C ARG A 260 18.09 -2.75 2.62
N LEU A 261 17.26 -3.75 2.89
CA LEU A 261 17.25 -4.45 4.18
C LEU A 261 18.60 -5.14 4.44
N GLN A 262 19.18 -5.79 3.43
CA GLN A 262 20.51 -6.39 3.51
C GLN A 262 21.60 -5.34 3.79
N ARG A 263 21.60 -4.21 3.07
CA ARG A 263 22.55 -3.11 3.33
C ARG A 263 22.44 -2.58 4.76
N SER A 264 21.22 -2.39 5.26
CA SER A 264 20.95 -1.88 6.61
C SER A 264 21.41 -2.85 7.69
N ALA A 265 21.18 -4.16 7.50
CA ALA A 265 21.63 -5.19 8.41
C ALA A 265 23.17 -5.29 8.46
N SER A 266 23.84 -5.28 7.31
CA SER A 266 25.31 -5.27 7.25
C SER A 266 25.90 -4.05 7.94
N ALA A 267 25.35 -2.85 7.70
CA ALA A 267 25.79 -1.62 8.34
C ALA A 267 25.64 -1.65 9.87
N ALA A 268 24.55 -2.24 10.38
CA ALA A 268 24.32 -2.41 11.81
C ALA A 268 25.36 -3.37 12.45
N VAL A 269 25.68 -4.46 11.76
CA VAL A 269 26.73 -5.41 12.20
C VAL A 269 28.11 -4.75 12.20
N ASP A 270 28.48 -4.05 11.14
CA ASP A 270 29.78 -3.35 11.08
C ASP A 270 29.91 -2.29 12.18
N THR A 271 28.84 -1.54 12.43
CA THR A 271 28.77 -0.57 13.54
C THR A 271 28.94 -1.26 14.90
N ALA A 272 28.26 -2.37 15.13
CA ALA A 272 28.37 -3.15 16.37
C ALA A 272 29.77 -3.76 16.56
N LEU A 273 30.46 -4.08 15.47
CA LEU A 273 31.84 -4.60 15.47
C LEU A 273 32.90 -3.49 15.53
N GLY A 274 32.51 -2.21 15.64
CA GLY A 274 33.44 -1.08 15.65
C GLY A 274 34.21 -0.90 14.34
N ARG A 275 33.76 -1.54 13.25
CA ARG A 275 34.32 -1.35 11.91
C ARG A 275 33.71 -0.09 11.36
N ASP A 276 34.44 1.02 11.47
CA ASP A 276 34.04 2.26 10.79
C ASP A 276 34.17 2.02 9.27
N PRO A 277 33.05 1.98 8.51
CA PRO A 277 33.09 1.74 7.07
C PRO A 277 33.85 2.84 6.31
N ARG A 278 34.11 4.00 6.95
CA ARG A 278 34.91 5.10 6.40
C ARG A 278 36.42 4.94 6.64
N ARG A 279 36.86 3.98 7.46
CA ARG A 279 38.28 3.74 7.79
C ARG A 279 38.97 2.66 6.96
N LEU A 280 38.28 2.04 5.99
CA LEU A 280 38.87 1.05 5.08
C LEU A 280 39.85 1.65 4.04
N GLY A 281 40.33 2.88 4.26
CA GLY A 281 41.19 3.60 3.32
C GLY A 281 42.68 3.65 3.65
N GLU A 282 43.14 3.42 4.89
CA GLU A 282 44.52 3.87 5.21
C GLU A 282 45.43 2.97 6.07
N ASN A 283 45.01 1.85 6.66
CA ASN A 283 45.95 1.10 7.52
C ASN A 283 45.73 -0.42 7.67
N ASP A 284 45.33 -1.13 6.62
CA ASP A 284 45.47 -2.60 6.59
C ASP A 284 46.89 -3.01 6.20
N ARG A 285 47.87 -2.59 7.00
CA ARG A 285 49.10 -3.36 7.18
C ARG A 285 48.83 -4.35 8.28
N LEU A 286 48.45 -5.57 7.89
CA LEU A 286 48.42 -6.72 8.80
C LEU A 286 49.71 -6.73 9.64
N PRO A 287 49.64 -6.88 10.98
CA PRO A 287 50.83 -7.05 11.78
C PRO A 287 51.58 -8.27 11.26
N ARG A 288 52.87 -8.09 10.92
CA ARG A 288 53.74 -9.21 10.57
C ARG A 288 53.67 -10.23 11.71
N PRO A 289 53.49 -11.53 11.43
CA PRO A 289 53.47 -12.54 12.47
C PRO A 289 54.76 -12.46 13.27
N ALA A 290 54.64 -12.44 14.59
CA ALA A 290 55.78 -12.52 15.49
C ALA A 290 56.52 -13.82 15.18
N VAL A 291 57.83 -13.69 14.90
CA VAL A 291 58.75 -14.82 14.78
C VAL A 291 58.71 -15.56 16.12
N VAL A 292 58.20 -16.79 16.11
CA VAL A 292 58.21 -17.67 17.27
C VAL A 292 59.65 -18.11 17.48
N ASP A 293 60.19 -17.78 18.65
CA ASP A 293 61.49 -18.21 19.14
C ASP A 293 61.54 -19.75 19.25
N PRO A 294 62.46 -20.45 18.57
CA PRO A 294 62.50 -21.91 18.52
C PRO A 294 62.98 -22.59 19.82
N ASP A 295 63.37 -21.87 20.87
CA ASP A 295 63.99 -22.48 22.06
C ASP A 295 63.03 -22.94 23.18
N LEU A 296 61.71 -22.94 22.96
CA LEU A 296 60.76 -23.52 23.91
C LEU A 296 60.43 -24.99 23.56
N ARG A 297 61.44 -25.85 23.61
CA ARG A 297 61.30 -27.31 23.79
C ARG A 297 62.39 -27.85 24.70
N ARG A 298 62.25 -27.62 26.02
CA ARG A 298 62.81 -28.47 27.07
C ARG A 298 61.85 -28.54 28.24
#